data_AF-A0A970I5Q8-F1
#
_entry.id   AF-A0A970I5Q8-F1
#
_cell.length_a   1.000
_cell.length_b   1.000
_cell.length_c   1.000
_cell.angle_alpha   90.00
_cell.angle_beta   90.00
_cell.angle_gamma   90.00
#
_symmetry.space_group_name_H-M   'P 1'
#
loop_
_entity.id
_entity.type
_entity.pdbx_description
1 polymer ?
#
loop_
_entity_poly.entity_id
_entity_poly.type
_entity_poly.pdbx_seq_one_letter_code
_entity_poly.pdbx_strand_id
1 'polypeptide(L)'
;MEKDFCEALKANDRERLQEIADSVLKSLDSKADRQMNFEKIETWISSNNCVASVFASPYLLDTDPPVKEFILNLKDGSVRILDLRLSPSGWKITVK
;
A
#
# COMPACT_ATOMS: atom_id res chain seq x y z
N MET A 1 14.36 8.74 -2.16
CA MET A 1 13.28 7.81 -1.78
C MET A 1 11.89 8.40 -2.01
N GLU A 2 11.60 9.66 -1.62
CA GLU A 2 10.25 10.26 -1.80
C GLU A 2 9.80 10.50 -3.26
N LYS A 3 10.72 10.59 -4.24
CA LYS A 3 10.35 10.79 -5.65
C LYS A 3 9.86 9.51 -6.33
N ASP A 4 10.37 8.35 -5.90
CA ASP A 4 10.21 7.09 -6.62
C ASP A 4 8.79 6.53 -6.53
N PHE A 5 8.09 6.66 -5.39
CA PHE A 5 6.75 6.10 -5.23
C PHE A 5 5.71 6.83 -6.10
N CYS A 6 5.75 8.16 -6.08
CA CYS A 6 4.82 8.98 -6.84
C CYS A 6 5.05 8.88 -8.34
N GLU A 7 6.30 8.81 -8.78
CA GLU A 7 6.64 8.56 -10.18
C GLU A 7 6.17 7.17 -10.63
N ALA A 8 6.41 6.14 -9.82
CA ALA A 8 5.98 4.79 -10.12
C ALA A 8 4.43 4.66 -10.15
N LEU A 9 3.71 5.33 -9.24
CA LEU A 9 2.24 5.40 -9.26
C LEU A 9 1.70 6.04 -10.54
N LYS A 10 2.34 7.12 -11.02
CA LYS A 10 1.95 7.81 -12.26
C LYS A 10 2.25 6.99 -13.50
N ALA A 11 3.40 6.31 -13.51
CA ALA A 11 3.82 5.44 -14.61
C ALA A 11 3.10 4.08 -14.61
N ASN A 12 2.32 3.76 -13.56
CA ASN A 12 1.76 2.42 -13.33
C ASN A 12 2.85 1.33 -13.31
N ASP A 13 4.03 1.67 -12.80
CA ASP A 13 5.19 0.80 -12.72
C ASP A 13 5.03 -0.13 -11.51
N ARG A 14 4.35 -1.26 -11.75
CA ARG A 14 4.02 -2.24 -10.71
C ARG A 14 5.24 -2.88 -10.08
N GLU A 15 6.29 -3.12 -10.86
CA GLU A 15 7.52 -3.73 -10.35
C GLU A 15 8.21 -2.76 -9.40
N ARG A 16 8.38 -1.51 -9.82
CA ARG A 16 8.97 -0.47 -8.97
C ARG A 16 8.14 -0.20 -7.71
N LEU A 17 6.81 -0.20 -7.83
CA LEU A 17 5.92 -0.04 -6.67
C LEU A 17 6.07 -1.19 -5.67
N GLN A 18 6.23 -2.43 -6.15
CA GLN A 18 6.49 -3.57 -5.29
C GLN A 18 7.86 -3.47 -4.62
N GLU A 19 8.91 -3.09 -5.34
CA GLU A 19 10.26 -2.91 -4.75
C GLU A 19 10.26 -1.86 -3.63
N ILE A 20 9.58 -0.73 -3.86
CA ILE A 20 9.47 0.34 -2.88
C ILE A 20 8.67 -0.16 -1.67
N ALA A 21 7.54 -0.82 -1.91
CA ALA A 21 6.68 -1.36 -0.87
C ALA A 21 7.39 -2.45 -0.03
N ASP A 22 8.20 -3.30 -0.65
CA ASP A 22 8.93 -4.39 0.02
C ASP A 22 9.78 -3.90 1.18
N SER A 23 10.37 -2.71 1.08
CA SER A 23 11.16 -2.12 2.17
C SER A 23 10.33 -1.92 3.44
N VAL A 24 9.09 -1.45 3.28
CA VAL A 24 8.14 -1.23 4.37
C VAL A 24 7.55 -2.56 4.84
N LEU A 25 7.13 -3.41 3.91
CA LEU A 25 6.52 -4.70 4.23
C LEU A 25 7.47 -5.63 4.98
N LYS A 26 8.77 -5.64 4.65
CA LYS A 26 9.80 -6.39 5.38
C LYS A 26 10.02 -5.88 6.81
N SER A 27 9.70 -4.62 7.08
CA SER A 27 9.80 -4.03 8.44
C SER A 27 8.57 -4.29 9.30
N LEU A 28 7.48 -4.82 8.72
CA LEU A 28 6.28 -5.17 9.46
C LEU A 28 6.54 -6.44 10.28
N ASP A 29 6.23 -6.37 11.56
CA ASP A 29 6.33 -7.51 12.44
C ASP A 29 5.13 -8.44 12.19
N SER A 30 5.39 -9.66 11.73
CA SER A 30 4.37 -10.67 11.46
C SER A 30 3.65 -11.15 12.73
N LYS A 31 4.19 -10.85 13.92
CA LYS A 31 3.57 -11.14 15.22
C LYS A 31 2.82 -9.95 15.82
N ALA A 32 2.98 -8.76 15.27
CA ALA A 32 2.24 -7.58 15.71
C ALA A 32 0.76 -7.66 15.28
N ASP A 33 -0.08 -6.86 15.93
CA ASP A 33 -1.47 -6.68 15.54
C ASP A 33 -1.54 -6.26 14.05
N ARG A 34 -2.37 -6.97 13.27
CA ARG A 34 -2.59 -6.65 11.86
C ARG A 34 -3.07 -5.23 11.67
N GLN A 35 -3.89 -4.72 12.59
CA GLN A 35 -4.39 -3.35 12.54
C GLN A 35 -3.25 -2.33 12.65
N MET A 36 -2.32 -2.56 13.58
CA MET A 36 -1.12 -1.73 13.73
C MET A 36 -0.23 -1.76 12.48
N ASN A 37 -0.12 -2.91 11.81
CA ASN A 37 0.60 -2.99 10.55
C ASN A 37 -0.11 -2.25 9.40
N PHE A 38 -1.45 -2.26 9.36
CA PHE A 38 -2.21 -1.46 8.38
C PHE A 38 -2.02 0.03 8.60
N GLU A 39 -2.04 0.50 9.85
CA GLU A 39 -1.81 1.91 10.20
C GLU A 39 -0.40 2.37 9.81
N LYS A 40 0.61 1.51 9.97
CA LYS A 40 1.98 1.79 9.50
C LYS A 40 2.03 1.96 7.98
N ILE A 41 1.35 1.10 7.23
CA ILE A 41 1.29 1.18 5.77
C ILE A 41 0.56 2.45 5.35
N GLU A 42 -0.58 2.76 5.97
CA GLU A 42 -1.36 3.98 5.69
C GLU A 42 -0.54 5.24 5.96
N THR A 43 0.18 5.27 7.08
CA THR A 43 1.09 6.38 7.43
C THR A 43 2.20 6.52 6.39
N TRP A 44 2.81 5.41 5.98
CA TRP A 44 3.84 5.41 4.95
C TRP A 44 3.31 5.95 3.62
N ILE A 45 2.16 5.45 3.14
CA ILE A 45 1.54 5.93 1.89
C ILE A 45 1.27 7.44 2.00
N SER A 46 0.65 7.87 3.11
CA SER A 46 0.29 9.28 3.35
C SER A 46 1.50 10.21 3.43
N SER A 47 2.68 9.69 3.76
CA SER A 47 3.92 10.49 3.80
C SER A 47 4.43 10.90 2.41
N ASN A 48 3.93 10.27 1.34
CA ASN A 48 4.36 10.57 -0.02
C ASN A 48 3.72 11.88 -0.53
N ASN A 49 4.54 12.75 -1.11
CA ASN A 49 4.14 14.11 -1.46
C ASN A 49 2.99 14.23 -2.47
N CYS A 50 2.75 13.23 -3.31
CA CYS A 50 1.67 13.20 -4.29
C CYS A 50 0.33 12.77 -3.70
N VAL A 51 0.32 12.19 -2.50
CA VAL A 51 -0.89 11.70 -1.85
C VAL A 51 -1.53 12.87 -1.09
N ALA A 52 -2.82 13.09 -1.33
CA ALA A 52 -3.63 14.08 -0.61
C ALA A 52 -4.31 13.45 0.60
N SER A 53 -4.85 12.25 0.42
CA SER A 53 -5.41 11.43 1.51
C SER A 53 -5.36 9.95 1.17
N VAL A 54 -5.36 9.12 2.20
CA VAL A 54 -5.47 7.66 2.11
C VAL A 54 -6.70 7.23 2.89
N PHE A 55 -7.40 6.24 2.37
CA PHE A 55 -8.46 5.55 3.09
C PHE A 55 -8.20 4.05 3.05
N ALA A 56 -7.92 3.45 4.19
CA ALA A 56 -7.88 2.00 4.32
C ALA A 56 -9.31 1.45 4.42
N SER A 57 -9.66 0.52 3.53
CA SER A 57 -10.94 -0.20 3.59
C SER A 57 -11.18 -0.77 5.00
N PRO A 58 -12.36 -0.62 5.61
CA PRO A 58 -12.60 -1.06 7.00
C PRO A 58 -12.52 -2.59 7.17
N TYR A 59 -12.66 -3.33 6.08
CA TYR A 59 -12.69 -4.79 6.06
C TYR A 59 -11.61 -5.34 5.13
N LEU A 60 -11.30 -6.62 5.30
CA LEU A 60 -10.57 -7.38 4.29
C LEU A 60 -11.55 -7.88 3.23
N LEU A 61 -11.15 -7.81 1.97
CA LEU A 61 -11.88 -8.49 0.91
C LEU A 61 -11.75 -10.00 1.09
N ASP A 62 -12.88 -10.69 1.00
CA ASP A 62 -12.99 -12.14 1.07
C ASP A 62 -12.47 -12.78 -0.22
N THR A 63 -11.15 -12.89 -0.28
CA THR A 63 -10.37 -13.45 -1.39
C THR A 63 -9.33 -14.42 -0.80
N ASP A 64 -8.80 -15.31 -1.62
CA ASP A 64 -7.72 -16.21 -1.21
C ASP A 64 -6.44 -15.92 -2.03
N PRO A 65 -5.39 -15.31 -1.43
CA PRO A 65 -5.30 -14.82 -0.05
C PRO A 65 -6.11 -13.54 0.21
N PRO A 66 -6.49 -13.23 1.46
CA PRO A 66 -7.25 -12.03 1.81
C PRO A 66 -6.54 -10.74 1.37
N VAL A 67 -7.34 -9.73 0.99
CA VAL A 67 -6.82 -8.45 0.50
C VAL A 67 -7.28 -7.30 1.40
N LYS A 68 -6.36 -6.41 1.77
CA LYS A 68 -6.64 -5.10 2.35
C LYS A 68 -6.50 -4.05 1.24
N GLU A 69 -7.54 -3.28 0.97
CA GLU A 69 -7.48 -2.20 -0.01
C GLU A 69 -7.15 -0.86 0.66
N PHE A 70 -6.25 -0.09 0.05
CA PHE A 70 -5.99 1.32 0.36
C PHE A 70 -6.36 2.16 -0.85
N ILE A 71 -7.27 3.12 -0.64
CA ILE A 71 -7.72 4.06 -1.66
C ILE A 71 -6.93 5.36 -1.48
N LEU A 72 -6.18 5.74 -2.50
CA LEU A 72 -5.31 6.91 -2.51
C LEU A 72 -5.96 8.00 -3.35
N ASN A 73 -6.27 9.12 -2.72
CA ASN A 73 -6.60 10.35 -3.44
C ASN A 73 -5.32 11.13 -3.66
N LEU A 74 -4.96 11.35 -4.93
CA LEU A 74 -3.75 12.09 -5.28
C LEU A 74 -4.04 13.59 -5.42
N LYS A 75 -3.01 14.41 -5.22
CA LYS A 75 -3.10 15.88 -5.31
C LYS A 75 -3.43 16.39 -6.71
N ASP A 76 -3.24 15.57 -7.74
CA ASP A 76 -3.65 15.87 -9.11
C ASP A 76 -5.13 15.53 -9.39
N GLY A 77 -5.87 15.11 -8.36
CA GLY A 77 -7.29 14.76 -8.44
C GLY A 77 -7.55 13.32 -8.90
N SER A 78 -6.52 12.56 -9.23
CA SER A 78 -6.68 11.16 -9.60
C SER A 78 -6.81 10.25 -8.37
N VAL A 79 -7.47 9.10 -8.56
CA VAL A 79 -7.62 8.06 -7.53
C VAL A 79 -6.83 6.83 -7.95
N ARG A 80 -6.19 6.17 -6.99
CA ARG A 80 -5.48 4.89 -7.17
C ARG A 80 -5.86 3.92 -6.06
N ILE A 81 -5.87 2.63 -6.37
CA ILE A 81 -6.14 1.59 -5.37
C ILE A 81 -4.89 0.72 -5.21
N LEU A 82 -4.47 0.53 -3.97
CA LEU A 82 -3.42 -0.41 -3.59
C LEU A 82 -4.04 -1.58 -2.84
N ASP A 83 -3.91 -2.77 -3.43
CA ASP A 83 -4.30 -4.03 -2.84
C ASP A 83 -3.12 -4.63 -2.10
N LEU A 84 -3.25 -4.85 -0.81
CA LEU A 84 -2.31 -5.63 -0.03
C LEU A 84 -2.85 -7.05 0.17
N ARG A 85 -2.21 -8.03 -0.46
CA ARG A 85 -2.47 -9.46 -0.25
C ARG A 85 -1.73 -9.96 0.99
N LEU A 86 -2.48 -10.59 1.90
CA LEU A 86 -1.96 -11.19 3.13
C LEU A 86 -1.74 -12.69 2.94
N SER A 87 -0.52 -13.10 2.56
CA SER A 87 -0.19 -14.53 2.42
C SER A 87 0.64 -15.04 3.60
N PRO A 88 0.56 -16.35 3.94
CA PRO A 88 1.45 -16.96 4.94
C PRO A 88 2.94 -16.86 4.59
N SER A 89 3.26 -16.77 3.30
CA SER A 89 4.61 -16.59 2.76
C SER A 89 5.11 -15.15 2.80
N GLY A 90 4.27 -14.17 3.15
CA GLY A 90 4.63 -12.75 3.17
C GLY A 90 3.53 -11.83 2.63
N TRP A 91 3.77 -10.53 2.75
CA TRP A 91 2.85 -9.47 2.35
C TRP A 91 3.18 -9.04 0.91
N LYS A 92 2.17 -8.79 0.06
CA LYS A 92 2.38 -8.36 -1.34
C LYS A 92 1.45 -7.21 -1.71
N ILE A 93 1.95 -6.16 -2.37
CA ILE A 93 1.13 -5.02 -2.83
C ILE A 93 0.87 -5.14 -4.33
N THR A 94 -0.33 -4.80 -4.79
CA THR A 94 -0.70 -4.73 -6.20
C THR A 94 -1.45 -3.44 -6.45
N VAL A 95 -1.13 -2.74 -7.55
CA VAL A 95 -1.76 -1.46 -7.88
C VAL A 95 -2.80 -1.67 -8.97
N LYS A 96 -4.00 -1.16 -8.73
CA LYS A 96 -5.13 -1.16 -9.66
C LYS A 96 -5.42 0.25 -10.17
#